data_AF-A0A6A1UQT9-F1
#
_entry.id   AF-A0A6A1UQT9-F1
#
_cell.length_a   1.000
_cell.length_b   1.000
_cell.length_c   1.000
_cell.angle_alpha   90.00
_cell.angle_beta   90.00
_cell.angle_gamma   90.00
#
_symmetry.space_group_name_H-M   'P 1'
#
loop_
_entity.id
_entity.type
_entity.pdbx_description
1 polymer ?
#
loop_
_entity_poly.entity_id
_entity_poly.type
_entity_poly.pdbx_seq_one_letter_code
_entity_poly.pdbx_strand_id
1 'polypeptide(L)'
;MTIALGKFTKDENDLFDIMDDWLRRDRFVFVGWSGLLLFPCAYFALGGWFTGTTFVTSWYTHGLASSYLEGCNFLTAAVSTPANSLAHSLLLLWGPEAQGDFTRWCQLGGLWTFVALHGAFGLIGFMLRQFELARSVQLRPYNAIAFSGPIAVFVSVFLIYPLGQSGWFFAPSFGVAAIFRFILFFQGFHNWTLNPFHMMGVAGVLGAALLCAIHGATVENTLFEDGDGANTFRAFNPTQAEETYSMVTANRFWSQIFGVAFSNKRWLHFFMLFVPVTGLWMSALGVVGLALNLRAYDFVSQEIRAAEDPEFETFYTKNILLNEGIGAFLLVFKALYFGGIYDTWAPGGGDVRKITNLTLSPSVIFGYLLKSPFGGEGWIVSVDDLEDIIGGHVWLGSICILGGIWHILTKPFAWARRALVWSGEAYLSYSLAALSVFGFIACCFVWFNNTAYPSEFYGPTGPEASQAQAFTFLVRDQRLGANVGSAQGPTGLGKYLMRSPTGEVIFGGETMRFWDLRAPWLEPLRGPNGLDLSRLKKDIQPWQERRSAEYMTHAPLGSLNSVGGVATEINAVNYVSPRSWLATSHFVLGFFLFVGHLWHAGRARAAAAGFEKGIDRDFEPVLSMTPLN
;
A
#
# COMPACT_ATOMS: atom_id res chain seq x y z
N MET A 1 -58.40 -5.70 34.37
CA MET A 1 -58.30 -4.27 34.72
C MET A 1 -58.30 -3.51 33.41
N THR A 2 -59.40 -2.82 33.16
CA THR A 2 -59.72 -2.03 31.97
C THR A 2 -58.78 -0.84 31.84
N ILE A 3 -58.06 -0.73 30.73
CA ILE A 3 -57.46 0.53 30.28
C ILE A 3 -58.23 0.92 29.02
N ALA A 4 -58.99 2.01 29.16
CA ALA A 4 -59.84 2.55 28.13
C ALA A 4 -58.99 2.97 26.92
N LEU A 5 -59.30 2.41 25.74
CA LEU A 5 -58.94 2.99 24.46
C LEU A 5 -59.67 4.34 24.38
N GLY A 6 -58.92 5.42 24.61
CA GLY A 6 -59.37 6.76 24.27
C GLY A 6 -59.78 6.77 22.80
N LYS A 7 -61.07 7.00 22.54
CA LYS A 7 -61.55 7.50 21.25
C LYS A 7 -60.79 8.79 20.97
N PHE A 8 -59.79 8.72 20.09
CA PHE A 8 -59.31 9.93 19.43
C PHE A 8 -60.45 10.43 18.54
N THR A 9 -60.94 11.61 18.87
CA THR A 9 -61.76 12.41 17.96
C THR A 9 -61.00 12.59 16.67
N LYS A 10 -61.69 12.34 15.56
CA LYS A 10 -61.19 12.42 14.20
C LYS A 10 -60.99 13.89 13.84
N ASP A 11 -59.91 14.49 14.32
CA ASP A 11 -59.39 15.74 13.79
C ASP A 11 -58.52 15.38 12.58
N GLU A 12 -58.60 16.19 11.52
CA GLU A 12 -58.05 15.96 10.19
C GLU A 12 -56.66 15.29 10.23
N ASN A 13 -56.46 14.18 9.50
CA ASN A 13 -55.15 13.56 9.39
C ASN A 13 -54.13 14.64 8.95
N ASP A 14 -53.18 14.97 9.83
CA ASP A 14 -52.12 15.90 9.49
C ASP A 14 -51.29 15.31 8.33
N LEU A 15 -50.60 16.16 7.57
CA LEU A 15 -49.79 15.76 6.43
C LEU A 15 -48.80 14.64 6.79
N PHE A 16 -48.27 14.66 8.02
CA PHE A 16 -47.39 13.62 8.54
C PHE A 16 -48.07 12.24 8.61
N ASP A 17 -49.29 12.16 9.12
CA ASP A 17 -50.02 10.90 9.27
C ASP A 17 -50.41 10.32 7.91
N ILE A 18 -50.84 11.17 6.98
CA ILE A 18 -51.11 10.76 5.58
C ILE A 18 -49.84 10.19 4.94
N MET A 19 -48.69 10.81 5.20
CA MET A 19 -47.40 10.37 4.66
C MET A 19 -46.90 9.08 5.33
N ASP A 20 -47.05 8.92 6.65
CA ASP A 20 -46.71 7.68 7.37
C ASP A 20 -47.55 6.51 6.86
N ASP A 21 -48.87 6.70 6.72
CA ASP A 21 -49.79 5.71 6.16
C ASP A 21 -49.39 5.30 4.74
N TRP A 22 -49.01 6.28 3.90
CA TRP A 22 -48.55 5.98 2.55
C TRP A 22 -47.24 5.19 2.56
N LEU A 23 -46.25 5.60 3.35
CA LEU A 23 -44.94 4.96 3.41
C LEU A 23 -45.02 3.51 3.94
N ARG A 24 -45.87 3.26 4.93
CA ARG A 24 -46.01 1.94 5.58
C ARG A 24 -47.02 1.02 4.91
N ARG A 25 -47.70 1.50 3.86
CA ARG A 25 -48.68 0.70 3.12
C ARG A 25 -48.06 -0.62 2.65
N ASP A 26 -48.82 -1.69 2.83
CA ASP A 26 -48.45 -3.01 2.34
C ASP A 26 -48.43 -3.05 0.80
N ARG A 27 -47.29 -3.48 0.25
CA ARG A 27 -46.96 -3.49 -1.18
C ARG A 27 -45.92 -4.57 -1.44
N PHE A 28 -45.78 -4.95 -2.71
CA PHE A 28 -44.74 -5.89 -3.15
C PHE A 28 -43.33 -5.50 -2.67
N VAL A 29 -42.98 -4.21 -2.71
CA VAL A 29 -41.78 -3.67 -2.07
C VAL A 29 -42.21 -2.70 -0.97
N PHE A 30 -42.05 -3.12 0.28
CA PHE A 30 -42.25 -2.25 1.43
C PHE A 30 -41.28 -1.06 1.39
N VAL A 31 -41.83 0.16 1.47
CA VAL A 31 -41.06 1.40 1.42
C VAL A 31 -40.58 1.80 2.81
N GLY A 32 -41.51 2.21 3.69
CA GLY A 32 -41.20 2.71 5.03
C GLY A 32 -40.41 4.02 5.02
N TRP A 33 -40.23 4.61 6.20
CA TRP A 33 -39.36 5.77 6.37
C TRP A 33 -37.90 5.45 6.05
N SER A 34 -37.47 4.24 6.42
CA SER A 34 -36.14 3.73 6.08
C SER A 34 -35.90 3.65 4.57
N GLY A 35 -36.95 3.45 3.77
CA GLY A 35 -36.89 3.42 2.30
C GLY A 35 -36.43 4.73 1.69
N LEU A 36 -36.73 5.87 2.31
CA LEU A 36 -36.30 7.19 1.83
C LEU A 36 -34.78 7.34 1.82
N LEU A 37 -34.07 6.65 2.72
CA LEU A 37 -32.62 6.57 2.74
C LEU A 37 -32.13 5.38 1.90
N LEU A 38 -32.71 4.19 2.12
CA LEU A 38 -32.24 2.94 1.52
C LEU A 38 -32.28 2.98 0.00
N PHE A 39 -33.42 3.31 -0.62
CA PHE A 39 -33.56 3.14 -2.07
C PHE A 39 -32.65 4.07 -2.86
N PRO A 40 -32.59 5.39 -2.59
CA PRO A 40 -31.68 6.27 -3.31
C PRO A 40 -30.22 5.87 -3.11
N CYS A 41 -29.80 5.59 -1.87
CA CYS A 41 -28.41 5.26 -1.57
C CYS A 41 -27.99 3.90 -2.16
N ALA A 42 -28.81 2.86 -2.04
CA ALA A 42 -28.53 1.57 -2.64
C ALA A 42 -28.52 1.64 -4.17
N TYR A 43 -29.47 2.39 -4.76
CA TYR A 43 -29.52 2.62 -6.20
C TYR A 43 -28.26 3.33 -6.70
N PHE A 44 -27.82 4.39 -6.03
CA PHE A 44 -26.62 5.13 -6.40
C PHE A 44 -25.34 4.32 -6.18
N ALA A 45 -25.22 3.56 -5.08
CA ALA A 45 -24.05 2.72 -4.85
C ALA A 45 -23.93 1.61 -5.91
N LEU A 46 -25.02 0.89 -6.17
CA LEU A 46 -25.02 -0.18 -7.17
C LEU A 46 -24.89 0.36 -8.60
N GLY A 47 -25.61 1.44 -8.92
CA GLY A 47 -25.54 2.11 -10.22
C GLY A 47 -24.17 2.72 -10.48
N GLY A 48 -23.55 3.34 -9.48
CA GLY A 48 -22.18 3.85 -9.54
C GLY A 48 -21.17 2.74 -9.77
N TRP A 49 -21.35 1.58 -9.11
CA TRP A 49 -20.51 0.40 -9.33
C TRP A 49 -20.64 -0.16 -10.76
N PHE A 50 -21.86 -0.34 -11.27
CA PHE A 50 -22.09 -0.78 -12.65
C PHE A 50 -21.55 0.22 -13.67
N THR A 51 -21.77 1.52 -13.43
CA THR A 51 -21.26 2.57 -14.32
C THR A 51 -19.74 2.56 -14.36
N GLY A 52 -19.09 2.50 -13.18
CA GLY A 52 -17.64 2.51 -13.09
C GLY A 52 -16.99 1.28 -13.72
N THR A 53 -17.48 0.08 -13.38
CA THR A 53 -16.96 -1.18 -13.95
C THR A 53 -17.27 -1.35 -15.43
N THR A 54 -18.27 -0.66 -15.97
CA THR A 54 -18.60 -0.75 -17.40
C THR A 54 -17.87 0.27 -18.24
N PHE A 55 -17.75 1.52 -17.78
CA PHE A 55 -17.35 2.63 -18.64
C PHE A 55 -16.14 3.44 -18.16
N VAL A 56 -15.71 3.31 -16.90
CA VAL A 56 -14.76 4.27 -16.31
C VAL A 56 -13.37 3.67 -16.15
N THR A 57 -12.40 4.39 -16.70
CA THR A 57 -10.98 4.08 -16.60
C THR A 57 -10.39 4.49 -15.25
N SER A 58 -9.38 3.74 -14.82
CA SER A 58 -8.53 4.08 -13.67
C SER A 58 -7.11 4.44 -14.11
N TRP A 59 -6.93 4.88 -15.36
CA TRP A 59 -5.65 5.34 -15.90
C TRP A 59 -5.09 6.48 -15.04
N TYR A 60 -5.86 7.53 -14.81
CA TYR A 60 -5.36 8.73 -14.11
C TYR A 60 -5.09 8.51 -12.61
N THR A 61 -5.70 7.49 -12.01
CA THR A 61 -5.56 7.21 -10.57
C THR A 61 -4.56 6.11 -10.26
N HIS A 62 -4.53 5.03 -11.05
CA HIS A 62 -3.66 3.86 -10.83
C HIS A 62 -2.84 3.44 -12.06
N GLY A 63 -3.06 4.08 -13.21
CA GLY A 63 -2.51 3.65 -14.51
C GLY A 63 -3.23 2.43 -15.09
N LEU A 64 -4.44 2.08 -14.64
CA LEU A 64 -5.07 0.79 -14.93
C LEU A 64 -6.25 0.90 -15.90
N ALA A 65 -6.33 -0.06 -16.81
CA ALA A 65 -7.61 -0.45 -17.38
C ALA A 65 -8.45 -1.12 -16.28
N SER A 66 -9.68 -0.65 -16.08
CA SER A 66 -10.54 -1.10 -14.98
C SER A 66 -11.99 -1.33 -15.40
N SER A 67 -12.32 -1.19 -16.68
CA SER A 67 -13.70 -1.30 -17.16
C SER A 67 -13.88 -2.28 -18.33
N TYR A 68 -15.11 -2.77 -18.50
CA TYR A 68 -15.48 -3.59 -19.66
C TYR A 68 -15.21 -2.87 -20.99
N LEU A 69 -15.40 -1.55 -21.03
CA LEU A 69 -15.08 -0.71 -22.19
C LEU A 69 -13.59 -0.78 -22.58
N GLU A 70 -12.71 -0.94 -21.59
CA GLU A 70 -11.26 -1.08 -21.80
C GLU A 70 -10.83 -2.55 -22.00
N GLY A 71 -11.77 -3.48 -22.07
CA GLY A 71 -11.50 -4.91 -22.27
C GLY A 71 -11.26 -5.73 -21.00
N CYS A 72 -11.56 -5.19 -19.81
CA CYS A 72 -11.58 -5.99 -18.59
C CYS A 72 -12.70 -7.04 -18.62
N ASN A 73 -12.54 -8.13 -17.88
CA ASN A 73 -13.60 -9.10 -17.61
C ASN A 73 -14.18 -8.89 -16.20
N PHE A 74 -15.17 -9.70 -15.82
CA PHE A 74 -15.83 -9.60 -14.51
C PHE A 74 -14.88 -9.68 -13.32
N LEU A 75 -13.78 -10.42 -13.44
CA LEU A 75 -12.79 -10.56 -12.39
C LEU A 75 -11.89 -9.32 -12.28
N THR A 76 -11.56 -8.68 -13.40
CA THR A 76 -10.57 -7.60 -13.46
C THR A 76 -11.18 -6.20 -13.46
N ALA A 77 -12.46 -6.05 -13.79
CA ALA A 77 -13.15 -4.77 -13.74
C ALA A 77 -13.30 -4.29 -12.28
N ALA A 78 -13.11 -2.99 -12.04
CA ALA A 78 -13.19 -2.38 -10.72
C ALA A 78 -13.53 -0.90 -10.79
N VAL A 79 -14.20 -0.39 -9.75
CA VAL A 79 -14.20 1.06 -9.47
C VAL A 79 -13.01 1.34 -8.57
N SER A 80 -11.94 1.94 -9.12
CA SER A 80 -10.70 2.18 -8.36
C SER A 80 -10.72 3.43 -7.50
N THR A 81 -9.96 3.38 -6.42
CA THR A 81 -9.77 4.49 -5.49
C THR A 81 -9.16 5.72 -6.17
N PRO A 82 -9.37 6.93 -5.63
CA PRO A 82 -8.67 8.14 -6.08
C PRO A 82 -7.15 8.01 -5.92
N ALA A 83 -6.39 8.81 -6.68
CA ALA A 83 -4.94 8.90 -6.55
C ALA A 83 -4.51 9.32 -5.13
N ASN A 84 -3.33 8.89 -4.66
CA ASN A 84 -2.86 9.21 -3.30
C ASN A 84 -2.68 10.72 -3.07
N SER A 85 -2.42 11.50 -4.13
CA SER A 85 -2.33 12.97 -4.06
C SER A 85 -3.65 13.65 -3.65
N LEU A 86 -4.79 12.95 -3.77
CA LEU A 86 -6.11 13.45 -3.36
C LEU A 86 -6.41 13.18 -1.88
N ALA A 87 -5.49 12.50 -1.17
CA ALA A 87 -5.60 12.18 0.26
C ALA A 87 -7.00 11.65 0.62
N HIS A 88 -7.69 12.32 1.55
CA HIS A 88 -9.03 11.98 2.01
C HIS A 88 -10.12 12.91 1.47
N SER A 89 -9.87 13.61 0.36
CA SER A 89 -10.91 14.46 -0.23
C SER A 89 -12.18 13.64 -0.51
N LEU A 90 -13.34 14.20 -0.15
CA LEU A 90 -14.63 13.56 -0.40
C LEU A 90 -14.91 13.39 -1.90
N LEU A 91 -14.17 14.12 -2.75
CA LEU A 91 -14.39 14.21 -4.19
C LEU A 91 -15.89 14.38 -4.45
N LEU A 92 -16.46 15.49 -4.01
CA LEU A 92 -17.83 15.82 -4.39
C LEU A 92 -17.82 16.31 -5.84
N LEU A 93 -18.88 16.02 -6.61
CA LEU A 93 -18.97 16.47 -8.01
C LEU A 93 -18.86 18.00 -8.12
N TRP A 94 -19.46 18.72 -7.17
CA TRP A 94 -19.37 20.18 -7.02
C TRP A 94 -18.19 20.64 -6.16
N GLY A 95 -17.29 19.72 -5.78
CA GLY A 95 -16.10 20.01 -4.98
C GLY A 95 -15.02 20.77 -5.77
N PRO A 96 -14.00 21.32 -5.08
CA PRO A 96 -12.95 22.12 -5.71
C PRO A 96 -12.11 21.34 -6.73
N GLU A 97 -12.05 20.01 -6.63
CA GLU A 97 -11.29 19.14 -7.51
C GLU A 97 -11.95 18.95 -8.88
N ALA A 98 -13.29 18.84 -8.91
CA ALA A 98 -14.06 18.56 -10.11
C ALA A 98 -14.80 19.78 -10.67
N GLN A 99 -15.18 20.75 -9.82
CA GLN A 99 -15.82 22.01 -10.21
C GLN A 99 -17.07 21.83 -11.08
N GLY A 100 -17.84 20.76 -10.85
CA GLY A 100 -19.04 20.41 -11.61
C GLY A 100 -18.78 19.62 -12.90
N ASP A 101 -17.52 19.40 -13.30
CA ASP A 101 -17.18 18.58 -14.46
C ASP A 101 -17.25 17.09 -14.12
N PHE A 102 -18.29 16.42 -14.64
CA PHE A 102 -18.51 14.99 -14.43
C PHE A 102 -17.42 14.10 -15.02
N THR A 103 -16.87 14.45 -16.18
CA THR A 103 -15.82 13.65 -16.83
C THR A 103 -14.56 13.68 -15.99
N ARG A 104 -14.14 14.88 -15.57
CA ARG A 104 -13.00 15.07 -14.68
C ARG A 104 -13.21 14.34 -13.35
N TRP A 105 -14.42 14.44 -12.79
CA TRP A 105 -14.75 13.77 -11.55
C TRP A 105 -14.61 12.24 -11.64
N CYS A 106 -15.06 11.63 -12.74
CA CYS A 106 -14.83 10.21 -13.02
C CYS A 106 -13.34 9.88 -13.16
N GLN A 107 -12.58 10.69 -13.89
CA GLN A 107 -11.12 10.49 -14.09
C GLN A 107 -10.34 10.57 -12.77
N LEU A 108 -10.75 11.42 -11.83
CA LEU A 108 -10.09 11.57 -10.53
C LEU A 108 -10.44 10.43 -9.53
N GLY A 109 -11.33 9.51 -9.89
CA GLY A 109 -11.78 8.42 -9.03
C GLY A 109 -12.97 8.78 -8.13
N GLY A 110 -13.73 9.84 -8.45
CA GLY A 110 -14.88 10.28 -7.65
C GLY A 110 -15.99 9.24 -7.52
N LEU A 111 -16.12 8.32 -8.49
CA LEU A 111 -17.06 7.21 -8.39
C LEU A 111 -16.77 6.30 -7.19
N TRP A 112 -15.51 6.17 -6.76
CA TRP A 112 -15.19 5.35 -5.60
C TRP A 112 -15.75 5.96 -4.30
N THR A 113 -15.54 7.26 -4.06
CA THR A 113 -16.09 7.93 -2.87
C THR A 113 -17.61 7.96 -2.91
N PHE A 114 -18.19 8.13 -4.10
CA PHE A 114 -19.63 8.05 -4.32
C PHE A 114 -20.21 6.69 -3.95
N VAL A 115 -19.62 5.59 -4.45
CA VAL A 115 -20.06 4.22 -4.12
C VAL A 115 -19.84 3.91 -2.64
N ALA A 116 -18.70 4.31 -2.07
CA ALA A 116 -18.39 4.06 -0.66
C ALA A 116 -19.37 4.77 0.29
N LEU A 117 -19.63 6.06 0.08
CA LEU A 117 -20.50 6.86 0.95
C LEU A 117 -21.99 6.48 0.79
N HIS A 118 -22.48 6.34 -0.45
CA HIS A 118 -23.86 5.88 -0.68
C HIS A 118 -24.03 4.42 -0.24
N GLY A 119 -23.00 3.58 -0.38
CA GLY A 119 -23.00 2.21 0.14
C GLY A 119 -23.15 2.18 1.66
N ALA A 120 -22.39 3.02 2.38
CA ALA A 120 -22.50 3.14 3.84
C ALA A 120 -23.91 3.57 4.27
N PHE A 121 -24.46 4.63 3.67
CA PHE A 121 -25.83 5.07 3.97
C PHE A 121 -26.89 4.07 3.54
N GLY A 122 -26.68 3.33 2.45
CA GLY A 122 -27.55 2.25 2.02
C GLY A 122 -27.59 1.11 3.03
N LEU A 123 -26.44 0.72 3.58
CA LEU A 123 -26.37 -0.30 4.64
C LEU A 123 -27.08 0.17 5.92
N ILE A 124 -26.91 1.43 6.31
CA ILE A 124 -27.65 2.03 7.44
C ILE A 124 -29.15 2.01 7.17
N GLY A 125 -29.59 2.48 5.99
CA GLY A 125 -30.99 2.45 5.57
C GLY A 125 -31.56 1.03 5.58
N PHE A 126 -30.77 0.03 5.18
CA PHE A 126 -31.18 -1.37 5.20
C PHE A 126 -31.37 -1.88 6.64
N MET A 127 -30.46 -1.57 7.56
CA MET A 127 -30.62 -1.93 8.97
C MET A 127 -31.85 -1.25 9.59
N LEU A 128 -32.06 0.05 9.30
CA LEU A 128 -33.27 0.77 9.74
C LEU A 128 -34.54 0.12 9.20
N ARG A 129 -34.53 -0.36 7.96
CA ARG A 129 -35.65 -1.12 7.38
C ARG A 129 -35.93 -2.40 8.13
N GLN A 130 -34.91 -3.13 8.57
CA GLN A 130 -35.10 -4.32 9.41
C GLN A 130 -35.75 -3.98 10.76
N PHE A 131 -35.40 -2.85 11.38
CA PHE A 131 -36.08 -2.37 12.59
C PHE A 131 -37.54 -1.99 12.33
N GLU A 132 -37.80 -1.26 11.25
CA GLU A 132 -39.14 -0.80 10.89
C GLU A 132 -40.07 -1.97 10.57
N LEU A 133 -39.61 -2.92 9.76
CA LEU A 133 -40.35 -4.15 9.48
C LEU A 133 -40.62 -4.96 10.75
N ALA A 134 -39.60 -5.19 11.58
CA ALA A 134 -39.76 -5.94 12.83
C ALA A 134 -40.81 -5.28 13.74
N ARG A 135 -40.82 -3.94 13.82
CA ARG A 135 -41.83 -3.19 14.59
C ARG A 135 -43.23 -3.35 13.98
N SER A 136 -43.36 -3.25 12.66
CA SER A 136 -44.65 -3.37 11.97
C SER A 136 -45.27 -4.76 12.11
N VAL A 137 -44.45 -5.82 12.05
CA VAL A 137 -44.92 -7.21 12.22
C VAL A 137 -44.82 -7.72 13.67
N GLN A 138 -44.50 -6.84 14.62
CA GLN A 138 -44.39 -7.16 16.06
C GLN A 138 -43.38 -8.27 16.41
N LEU A 139 -42.29 -8.37 15.63
CA LEU A 139 -41.16 -9.27 15.89
C LEU A 139 -40.03 -8.54 16.62
N ARG A 140 -39.17 -9.32 17.28
CA ARG A 140 -37.92 -8.79 17.87
C ARG A 140 -36.91 -8.49 16.76
N PRO A 141 -36.16 -7.37 16.81
CA PRO A 141 -35.31 -6.91 15.71
C PRO A 141 -33.94 -7.62 15.65
N TYR A 142 -33.88 -8.95 15.87
CA TYR A 142 -32.62 -9.69 15.84
C TYR A 142 -31.94 -9.67 14.46
N ASN A 143 -32.72 -9.66 13.37
CA ASN A 143 -32.17 -9.49 12.03
C ASN A 143 -31.44 -8.15 11.89
N ALA A 144 -32.04 -7.06 12.39
CA ALA A 144 -31.41 -5.74 12.36
C ALA A 144 -30.09 -5.73 13.15
N ILE A 145 -30.06 -6.38 14.33
CA ILE A 145 -28.84 -6.55 15.12
C ILE A 145 -27.79 -7.36 14.36
N ALA A 146 -28.20 -8.41 13.63
CA ALA A 146 -27.29 -9.20 12.81
C ALA A 146 -26.53 -8.35 11.76
N PHE A 147 -27.25 -7.42 11.12
CA PHE A 147 -26.69 -6.53 10.10
C PHE A 147 -25.69 -5.50 10.64
N SER A 148 -25.55 -5.38 11.96
CA SER A 148 -24.48 -4.57 12.57
C SER A 148 -23.07 -5.10 12.23
N GLY A 149 -22.91 -6.42 12.07
CA GLY A 149 -21.62 -7.03 11.68
C GLY A 149 -21.16 -6.60 10.28
N PRO A 150 -21.96 -6.79 9.22
CA PRO A 150 -21.67 -6.29 7.88
C PRO A 150 -21.40 -4.78 7.82
N ILE A 151 -22.16 -3.96 8.55
CA ILE A 151 -21.93 -2.51 8.63
C ILE A 151 -20.55 -2.22 9.25
N ALA A 152 -20.21 -2.88 10.37
CA ALA A 152 -18.93 -2.70 11.03
C ALA A 152 -17.75 -3.07 10.11
N VAL A 153 -17.87 -4.17 9.35
CA VAL A 153 -16.85 -4.56 8.37
C VAL A 153 -16.75 -3.55 7.23
N PHE A 154 -17.88 -3.13 6.65
CA PHE A 154 -17.85 -2.17 5.55
C PHE A 154 -17.23 -0.83 5.99
N VAL A 155 -17.68 -0.28 7.10
CA VAL A 155 -17.18 1.01 7.63
C VAL A 155 -15.71 0.90 8.05
N SER A 156 -15.30 -0.18 8.73
CA SER A 156 -13.90 -0.34 9.13
C SER A 156 -12.96 -0.47 7.93
N VAL A 157 -13.32 -1.26 6.91
CA VAL A 157 -12.45 -1.55 5.76
C VAL A 157 -12.44 -0.41 4.73
N PHE A 158 -13.61 0.13 4.37
CA PHE A 158 -13.71 1.11 3.28
C PHE A 158 -13.61 2.56 3.77
N LEU A 159 -13.82 2.83 5.06
CA LEU A 159 -13.77 4.20 5.60
C LEU A 159 -12.67 4.37 6.65
N ILE A 160 -12.73 3.64 7.76
CA ILE A 160 -11.82 3.87 8.90
C ILE A 160 -10.37 3.53 8.54
N TYR A 161 -10.14 2.38 7.90
CA TYR A 161 -8.80 1.96 7.48
C TYR A 161 -8.09 3.01 6.61
N PRO A 162 -8.65 3.42 5.44
CA PRO A 162 -7.98 4.43 4.62
C PRO A 162 -7.92 5.81 5.28
N LEU A 163 -8.87 6.17 6.15
CA LEU A 163 -8.80 7.40 6.96
C LEU A 163 -7.58 7.42 7.90
N GLY A 164 -7.16 6.26 8.42
CA GLY A 164 -5.93 6.13 9.20
C GLY A 164 -4.65 6.04 8.35
N GLN A 165 -4.76 5.70 7.06
CA GLN A 165 -3.65 5.75 6.11
C GLN A 165 -3.54 7.14 5.44
N SER A 166 -2.61 7.32 4.51
CA SER A 166 -2.37 8.65 3.90
C SER A 166 -3.46 9.12 2.92
N GLY A 167 -4.42 8.27 2.55
CA GLY A 167 -5.50 8.65 1.65
C GLY A 167 -6.41 7.50 1.24
N TRP A 168 -7.50 7.81 0.52
CA TRP A 168 -8.43 6.81 -0.03
C TRP A 168 -7.75 5.80 -0.96
N PHE A 169 -6.59 6.15 -1.52
CA PHE A 169 -5.80 5.27 -2.38
C PHE A 169 -5.54 3.88 -1.76
N PHE A 170 -5.37 3.81 -0.44
CA PHE A 170 -5.10 2.58 0.31
C PHE A 170 -6.36 1.75 0.62
N ALA A 171 -7.55 2.28 0.36
CA ALA A 171 -8.78 1.53 0.51
C ALA A 171 -8.88 0.42 -0.55
N PRO A 172 -9.70 -0.61 -0.32
CA PRO A 172 -10.01 -1.56 -1.37
C PRO A 172 -10.80 -0.89 -2.50
N SER A 173 -10.36 -1.12 -3.73
CA SER A 173 -11.14 -0.78 -4.92
C SER A 173 -12.29 -1.78 -5.10
N PHE A 174 -13.44 -1.35 -5.63
CA PHE A 174 -14.63 -2.19 -5.74
C PHE A 174 -14.56 -3.11 -6.98
N GLY A 175 -13.85 -4.22 -6.88
CA GLY A 175 -13.75 -5.26 -7.90
C GLY A 175 -13.10 -6.54 -7.37
N VAL A 176 -13.25 -7.67 -8.06
CA VAL A 176 -12.81 -8.98 -7.54
C VAL A 176 -11.28 -9.04 -7.40
N ALA A 177 -10.54 -8.84 -8.50
CA ALA A 177 -9.07 -8.81 -8.47
C ALA A 177 -8.53 -7.68 -7.58
N ALA A 178 -9.24 -6.56 -7.51
CA ALA A 178 -8.89 -5.45 -6.63
C ALA A 178 -8.96 -5.83 -5.14
N ILE A 179 -9.97 -6.59 -4.72
CA ILE A 179 -10.08 -7.11 -3.35
C ILE A 179 -8.97 -8.14 -3.07
N PHE A 180 -8.64 -9.03 -4.02
CA PHE A 180 -7.50 -9.92 -3.87
C PHE A 180 -6.18 -9.16 -3.68
N ARG A 181 -5.93 -8.11 -4.46
CA ARG A 181 -4.78 -7.21 -4.28
C ARG A 181 -4.77 -6.62 -2.87
N PHE A 182 -5.92 -6.15 -2.37
CA PHE A 182 -6.02 -5.60 -1.02
C PHE A 182 -5.69 -6.64 0.06
N ILE A 183 -6.15 -7.87 -0.07
CA ILE A 183 -5.83 -8.97 0.86
C ILE A 183 -4.32 -9.26 0.87
N LEU A 184 -3.68 -9.34 -0.29
CA LEU A 184 -2.24 -9.57 -0.40
C LEU A 184 -1.44 -8.40 0.19
N PHE A 185 -1.89 -7.17 -0.04
CA PHE A 185 -1.33 -5.97 0.56
C PHE A 185 -1.49 -6.00 2.10
N PHE A 186 -2.67 -6.33 2.62
CA PHE A 186 -2.90 -6.48 4.06
C PHE A 186 -2.00 -7.55 4.67
N GLN A 187 -1.79 -8.66 3.97
CA GLN A 187 -0.90 -9.70 4.45
C GLN A 187 0.56 -9.23 4.44
N GLY A 188 1.06 -8.71 3.32
CA GLY A 188 2.46 -8.29 3.20
C GLY A 188 2.83 -7.13 4.12
N PHE A 189 1.96 -6.13 4.24
CA PHE A 189 2.24 -4.90 4.99
C PHE A 189 1.69 -4.88 6.42
N HIS A 190 0.77 -5.78 6.79
CA HIS A 190 0.21 -5.81 8.16
C HIS A 190 0.29 -7.18 8.82
N ASN A 191 0.79 -8.21 8.15
CA ASN A 191 0.81 -9.60 8.62
C ASN A 191 -0.56 -10.03 9.17
N TRP A 192 -1.62 -9.69 8.43
CA TRP A 192 -3.00 -9.70 8.91
C TRP A 192 -3.47 -11.06 9.44
N THR A 193 -2.98 -12.18 8.89
CA THR A 193 -3.29 -13.52 9.38
C THR A 193 -2.91 -13.74 10.84
N LEU A 194 -1.92 -13.01 11.35
CA LEU A 194 -1.46 -13.15 12.73
C LEU A 194 -2.28 -12.34 13.73
N ASN A 195 -3.10 -11.40 13.25
CA ASN A 195 -3.88 -10.57 14.13
C ASN A 195 -4.95 -11.42 14.86
N PRO A 196 -4.99 -11.45 16.21
CA PRO A 196 -5.96 -12.27 16.95
C PRO A 196 -7.41 -11.87 16.65
N PHE A 197 -7.66 -10.60 16.35
CA PHE A 197 -8.98 -10.14 15.93
C PHE A 197 -9.39 -10.71 14.56
N HIS A 198 -8.43 -10.85 13.64
CA HIS A 198 -8.66 -11.55 12.38
C HIS A 198 -8.95 -13.04 12.61
N MET A 199 -8.15 -13.71 13.45
CA MET A 199 -8.37 -15.13 13.77
C MET A 199 -9.75 -15.38 14.39
N MET A 200 -10.21 -14.51 15.29
CA MET A 200 -11.58 -14.55 15.83
C MET A 200 -12.63 -14.32 14.74
N GLY A 201 -12.35 -13.43 13.78
CA GLY A 201 -13.19 -13.25 12.59
C GLY A 201 -13.30 -14.50 11.73
N VAL A 202 -12.17 -15.14 11.43
CA VAL A 202 -12.11 -16.41 10.69
C VAL A 202 -12.88 -17.50 11.42
N ALA A 203 -12.70 -17.62 12.75
CA ALA A 203 -13.45 -18.57 13.57
C ALA A 203 -14.96 -18.32 13.54
N GLY A 204 -15.39 -17.04 13.57
CA GLY A 204 -16.80 -16.69 13.47
C GLY A 204 -17.42 -16.98 12.10
N VAL A 205 -16.72 -16.69 11.00
CA VAL A 205 -17.22 -16.93 9.63
C VAL A 205 -17.22 -18.43 9.29
N LEU A 206 -16.12 -19.15 9.55
CA LEU A 206 -16.06 -20.60 9.33
C LEU A 206 -16.99 -21.34 10.30
N GLY A 207 -17.08 -20.89 11.55
CA GLY A 207 -18.02 -21.41 12.53
C GLY A 207 -19.47 -21.21 12.11
N ALA A 208 -19.82 -20.07 11.52
CA ALA A 208 -21.16 -19.84 10.97
C ALA A 208 -21.47 -20.77 9.79
N ALA A 209 -20.54 -20.93 8.85
CA ALA A 209 -20.71 -21.87 7.73
C ALA A 209 -20.92 -23.31 8.23
N LEU A 210 -20.13 -23.73 9.23
CA LEU A 210 -20.26 -25.02 9.89
C LEU A 210 -21.64 -25.18 10.56
N LEU A 211 -22.07 -24.19 11.35
CA LEU A 211 -23.35 -24.23 12.06
C LEU A 211 -24.53 -24.25 11.09
N CYS A 212 -24.48 -23.47 10.00
CA CYS A 212 -25.51 -23.51 8.95
C CYS A 212 -25.61 -24.90 8.31
N ALA A 213 -24.47 -25.49 7.94
CA ALA A 213 -24.43 -26.81 7.29
C ALA A 213 -24.91 -27.91 8.24
N ILE A 214 -24.37 -27.96 9.47
CA ILE A 214 -24.73 -28.97 10.47
C ILE A 214 -26.19 -28.83 10.90
N HIS A 215 -26.67 -27.60 11.14
CA HIS A 215 -28.05 -27.40 11.55
C HIS A 215 -29.03 -27.83 10.46
N GLY A 216 -28.82 -27.37 9.22
CA GLY A 216 -29.65 -27.75 8.09
C GLY A 216 -29.68 -29.27 7.89
N ALA A 217 -28.51 -29.92 7.88
CA ALA A 217 -28.42 -31.37 7.76
C ALA A 217 -29.12 -32.11 8.92
N THR A 218 -28.98 -31.60 10.15
CA THR A 218 -29.63 -32.22 11.33
C THR A 218 -31.15 -32.16 11.23
N VAL A 219 -31.70 -31.00 10.83
CA VAL A 219 -33.15 -30.83 10.66
C VAL A 219 -33.68 -31.81 9.63
N GLU A 220 -33.09 -31.85 8.43
CA GLU A 220 -33.52 -32.74 7.34
C GLU A 220 -33.43 -34.23 7.71
N ASN A 221 -32.44 -34.64 8.51
CA ASN A 221 -32.25 -36.05 8.90
C ASN A 221 -33.03 -36.45 10.16
N THR A 222 -33.75 -35.52 10.79
CA THR A 222 -34.57 -35.81 11.98
C THR A 222 -36.03 -35.38 11.81
N LEU A 223 -36.46 -35.18 10.56
CA LEU A 223 -37.85 -34.86 10.23
C LEU A 223 -38.81 -35.94 10.76
N PHE A 224 -39.98 -35.51 11.20
CA PHE A 224 -41.09 -36.42 11.42
C PHE A 224 -41.71 -36.83 10.08
N GLU A 225 -42.21 -38.07 10.02
CA GLU A 225 -42.92 -38.59 8.86
C GLU A 225 -44.37 -38.07 8.86
N ASP A 226 -44.54 -36.81 8.43
CA ASP A 226 -45.84 -36.11 8.42
C ASP A 226 -46.60 -36.23 7.08
N GLY A 227 -46.14 -37.07 6.15
CA GLY A 227 -46.81 -37.31 4.87
C GLY A 227 -46.35 -38.56 4.12
N ASP A 228 -47.16 -39.05 3.18
CA ASP A 228 -46.97 -40.36 2.50
C ASP A 228 -45.97 -40.32 1.33
N GLY A 229 -45.44 -39.15 1.00
CA GLY A 229 -44.54 -38.95 -0.13
C GLY A 229 -43.08 -39.25 0.21
N ALA A 230 -42.36 -39.89 -0.71
CA ALA A 230 -40.89 -40.03 -0.59
C ALA A 230 -40.15 -38.68 -0.59
N ASN A 231 -40.80 -37.61 -1.05
CA ASN A 231 -40.32 -36.23 -0.92
C ASN A 231 -41.06 -35.54 0.24
N THR A 232 -40.28 -35.14 1.25
CA THR A 232 -40.76 -34.54 2.51
C THR A 232 -41.10 -33.05 2.40
N PHE A 233 -40.76 -32.35 1.30
CA PHE A 233 -40.99 -30.89 1.17
C PHE A 233 -42.47 -30.47 1.17
N ARG A 234 -43.40 -31.40 0.93
CA ARG A 234 -44.85 -31.14 0.99
C ARG A 234 -45.48 -31.56 2.32
N ALA A 235 -44.70 -32.14 3.23
CA ALA A 235 -45.20 -32.74 4.47
C ALA A 235 -45.31 -31.74 5.64
N PHE A 236 -44.94 -30.47 5.46
CA PHE A 236 -45.03 -29.45 6.51
C PHE A 236 -45.90 -28.27 6.09
N ASN A 237 -46.52 -27.63 7.07
CA ASN A 237 -47.35 -26.43 6.89
C ASN A 237 -46.78 -25.26 7.72
N PRO A 238 -46.60 -24.05 7.14
CA PRO A 238 -46.13 -22.87 7.88
C PRO A 238 -46.95 -22.49 9.13
N THR A 239 -48.21 -22.90 9.22
CA THR A 239 -49.09 -22.59 10.36
C THR A 239 -49.26 -23.76 11.35
N GLN A 240 -48.50 -24.85 11.21
CA GLN A 240 -48.60 -25.97 12.13
C GLN A 240 -48.05 -25.63 13.52
N ALA A 241 -48.65 -26.22 14.57
CA ALA A 241 -48.21 -26.00 15.95
C ALA A 241 -47.00 -26.86 16.33
N GLU A 242 -46.88 -28.05 15.73
CA GLU A 242 -45.86 -29.03 16.05
C GLU A 242 -44.54 -28.76 15.33
N GLU A 243 -43.44 -29.18 15.96
CA GLU A 243 -42.12 -29.13 15.34
C GLU A 243 -41.99 -30.12 14.17
N THR A 244 -41.39 -29.70 13.07
CA THR A 244 -41.20 -30.56 11.87
C THR A 244 -40.12 -31.63 12.05
N TYR A 245 -39.30 -31.54 13.09
CA TYR A 245 -38.17 -32.44 13.35
C TYR A 245 -37.99 -32.72 14.84
N SER A 246 -37.47 -33.91 15.14
CA SER A 246 -37.24 -34.42 16.50
C SER A 246 -35.97 -33.86 17.12
N MET A 247 -36.13 -32.88 18.02
CA MET A 247 -34.99 -32.30 18.76
C MET A 247 -34.32 -33.31 19.69
N VAL A 248 -35.09 -34.25 20.25
CA VAL A 248 -34.57 -35.28 21.14
C VAL A 248 -33.65 -36.25 20.40
N THR A 249 -34.05 -36.67 19.20
CA THR A 249 -33.24 -37.54 18.34
C THR A 249 -31.96 -36.83 17.90
N ALA A 250 -32.08 -35.58 17.45
CA ALA A 250 -30.94 -34.73 17.12
C ALA A 250 -29.97 -34.57 18.31
N ASN A 251 -30.50 -34.29 19.50
CA ASN A 251 -29.70 -34.14 20.71
C ASN A 251 -28.96 -35.43 21.08
N ARG A 252 -29.63 -36.57 21.03
CA ARG A 252 -29.02 -37.87 21.33
C ARG A 252 -27.92 -38.22 20.32
N PHE A 253 -28.19 -38.02 19.03
CA PHE A 253 -27.22 -38.24 17.96
C PHE A 253 -25.94 -37.43 18.20
N TRP A 254 -26.06 -36.12 18.41
CA TRP A 254 -24.90 -35.26 18.62
C TRP A 254 -24.20 -35.50 19.96
N SER A 255 -24.94 -35.85 21.02
CA SER A 255 -24.34 -36.18 22.32
C SER A 255 -23.51 -37.45 22.26
N GLN A 256 -23.91 -38.42 21.43
CA GLN A 256 -23.14 -39.65 21.22
C GLN A 256 -21.91 -39.44 20.35
N ILE A 257 -21.98 -38.55 19.36
CA ILE A 257 -20.88 -38.30 18.41
C ILE A 257 -19.86 -37.30 18.96
N PHE A 258 -20.31 -36.15 19.47
CA PHE A 258 -19.45 -35.04 19.91
C PHE A 258 -19.39 -34.87 21.43
N GLY A 259 -20.11 -35.68 22.20
CA GLY A 259 -20.16 -35.56 23.68
C GLY A 259 -20.97 -34.37 24.19
N VAL A 260 -21.40 -33.47 23.31
CA VAL A 260 -22.22 -32.29 23.61
C VAL A 260 -23.27 -32.09 22.52
N ALA A 261 -24.43 -31.59 22.90
CA ALA A 261 -25.49 -31.25 21.96
C ALA A 261 -26.36 -30.10 22.47
N PHE A 262 -26.94 -29.36 21.54
CA PHE A 262 -27.97 -28.38 21.87
C PHE A 262 -29.21 -29.11 22.39
N SER A 263 -29.74 -28.70 23.54
CA SER A 263 -31.02 -29.16 24.09
C SER A 263 -32.11 -28.09 24.02
N ASN A 264 -31.75 -26.85 23.69
CA ASN A 264 -32.63 -25.70 23.62
C ASN A 264 -32.56 -25.05 22.24
N LYS A 265 -33.67 -25.10 21.48
CA LYS A 265 -33.78 -24.52 20.13
C LYS A 265 -33.55 -23.01 20.12
N ARG A 266 -33.99 -22.28 21.15
CA ARG A 266 -33.79 -20.82 21.22
C ARG A 266 -32.31 -20.49 21.39
N TRP A 267 -31.59 -21.26 22.21
CA TRP A 267 -30.15 -21.07 22.41
C TRP A 267 -29.37 -21.42 21.14
N LEU A 268 -29.76 -22.48 20.43
CA LEU A 268 -29.19 -22.85 19.12
C LEU A 268 -29.29 -21.69 18.11
N HIS A 269 -30.48 -21.14 17.90
CA HIS A 269 -30.68 -20.06 16.92
C HIS A 269 -30.01 -18.75 17.35
N PHE A 270 -29.98 -18.46 18.65
CA PHE A 270 -29.18 -17.34 19.16
C PHE A 270 -27.68 -17.55 18.90
N PHE A 271 -27.16 -18.76 19.08
CA PHE A 271 -25.76 -19.09 18.82
C PHE A 271 -25.40 -18.94 17.34
N MET A 272 -26.30 -19.36 16.44
CA MET A 272 -26.16 -19.16 14.98
C MET A 272 -26.15 -17.69 14.57
N LEU A 273 -26.78 -16.81 15.34
CA LEU A 273 -26.66 -15.35 15.18
C LEU A 273 -25.34 -14.82 15.78
N PHE A 274 -25.05 -15.20 17.02
CA PHE A 274 -23.96 -14.67 17.81
C PHE A 274 -22.59 -14.92 17.18
N VAL A 275 -22.31 -16.17 16.76
CA VAL A 275 -21.01 -16.59 16.23
C VAL A 275 -20.54 -15.76 15.03
N PRO A 276 -21.31 -15.64 13.93
CA PRO A 276 -20.90 -14.82 12.79
C PRO A 276 -20.84 -13.33 13.15
N VAL A 277 -21.81 -12.80 13.89
CA VAL A 277 -21.88 -11.36 14.20
C VAL A 277 -20.67 -10.95 15.02
N THR A 278 -20.36 -11.67 16.11
CA THR A 278 -19.17 -11.41 16.92
C THR A 278 -17.89 -11.58 16.11
N GLY A 279 -17.80 -12.60 15.23
CA GLY A 279 -16.65 -12.75 14.33
C GLY A 279 -16.41 -11.53 13.44
N LEU A 280 -17.45 -11.05 12.75
CA LEU A 280 -17.34 -9.87 11.89
C LEU A 280 -16.96 -8.61 12.68
N TRP A 281 -17.52 -8.42 13.88
CA TRP A 281 -17.16 -7.33 14.79
C TRP A 281 -15.70 -7.41 15.27
N MET A 282 -15.20 -8.60 15.61
CA MET A 282 -13.80 -8.78 15.98
C MET A 282 -12.90 -8.41 14.81
N SER A 283 -13.16 -8.92 13.61
CA SER A 283 -12.37 -8.57 12.42
C SER A 283 -12.38 -7.06 12.16
N ALA A 284 -13.53 -6.39 12.31
CA ALA A 284 -13.64 -4.94 12.14
C ALA A 284 -12.75 -4.18 13.16
N LEU A 285 -12.74 -4.59 14.43
CA LEU A 285 -11.85 -4.01 15.45
C LEU A 285 -10.36 -4.17 15.09
N GLY A 286 -9.97 -5.34 14.57
CA GLY A 286 -8.61 -5.56 14.10
C GLY A 286 -8.20 -4.61 12.97
N VAL A 287 -9.10 -4.37 12.00
CA VAL A 287 -8.89 -3.42 10.89
C VAL A 287 -8.75 -1.98 11.41
N VAL A 288 -9.54 -1.58 12.42
CA VAL A 288 -9.40 -0.26 13.06
C VAL A 288 -8.02 -0.08 13.69
N GLY A 289 -7.48 -1.12 14.34
CA GLY A 289 -6.10 -1.09 14.84
C GLY A 289 -5.08 -0.88 13.71
N LEU A 290 -5.26 -1.59 12.59
CA LEU A 290 -4.39 -1.46 11.43
C LEU A 290 -4.49 -0.10 10.74
N ALA A 291 -5.63 0.60 10.84
CA ALA A 291 -5.77 1.98 10.38
C ALA A 291 -4.70 2.88 11.03
N LEU A 292 -4.35 2.62 12.29
CA LEU A 292 -3.31 3.34 13.04
C LEU A 292 -1.95 2.64 12.99
N ASN A 293 -1.79 1.64 12.13
CA ASN A 293 -0.60 0.77 12.08
C ASN A 293 -0.30 0.05 13.40
N LEU A 294 -1.30 -0.14 14.28
CA LEU A 294 -1.21 -0.99 15.47
C LEU A 294 -1.26 -2.46 15.06
N ARG A 295 -0.12 -2.94 14.59
CA ARG A 295 0.04 -4.28 14.04
C ARG A 295 0.40 -5.24 15.17
N ALA A 296 -0.21 -6.42 15.15
CA ALA A 296 0.27 -7.56 15.94
C ALA A 296 1.46 -8.19 15.21
N TYR A 297 2.49 -7.38 14.96
CA TYR A 297 3.61 -7.81 14.12
C TYR A 297 4.38 -8.92 14.79
N ASP A 298 4.71 -8.73 16.08
CA ASP A 298 5.70 -9.52 16.82
C ASP A 298 5.28 -9.92 18.26
N PHE A 299 5.19 -11.22 18.56
CA PHE A 299 5.28 -11.83 19.87
C PHE A 299 6.66 -11.51 20.44
N VAL A 300 6.74 -10.41 21.19
CA VAL A 300 7.96 -9.92 21.84
C VAL A 300 8.69 -11.03 22.60
N SER A 301 7.97 -11.97 23.23
CA SER A 301 8.59 -13.12 23.91
C SER A 301 9.25 -14.11 22.95
N GLN A 302 8.70 -14.31 21.75
CA GLN A 302 9.35 -15.11 20.72
C GLN A 302 10.53 -14.38 20.09
N GLU A 303 10.45 -13.06 19.91
CA GLU A 303 11.59 -12.26 19.45
C GLU A 303 12.72 -12.27 20.46
N ILE A 304 12.44 -12.03 21.74
CA ILE A 304 13.41 -12.08 22.84
C ILE A 304 14.02 -13.48 22.93
N ARG A 305 13.19 -14.53 22.84
CA ARG A 305 13.69 -15.90 22.95
C ARG A 305 14.47 -16.34 21.71
N ALA A 306 14.08 -15.91 20.50
CA ALA A 306 14.90 -16.08 19.28
C ALA A 306 16.18 -15.22 19.35
N ALA A 307 16.15 -14.13 20.12
CA ALA A 307 17.30 -13.31 20.45
C ALA A 307 18.31 -14.01 21.34
N GLU A 308 17.85 -14.75 22.35
CA GLU A 308 18.72 -15.41 23.32
C GLU A 308 19.08 -16.86 22.94
N ASP A 309 18.19 -17.54 22.22
CA ASP A 309 18.36 -18.92 21.78
C ASP A 309 18.39 -18.99 20.24
N PRO A 310 19.58 -19.18 19.63
CA PRO A 310 19.74 -19.36 18.18
C PRO A 310 18.93 -20.53 17.62
N GLU A 311 18.58 -21.52 18.45
CA GLU A 311 17.82 -22.69 18.05
C GLU A 311 16.31 -22.50 18.25
N PHE A 312 15.90 -21.43 18.96
CA PHE A 312 14.50 -21.04 19.12
C PHE A 312 14.05 -20.25 17.91
N GLU A 313 13.63 -20.98 16.89
CA GLU A 313 13.11 -20.40 15.67
C GLU A 313 11.68 -20.85 15.43
N THR A 314 10.75 -19.90 15.41
CA THR A 314 9.33 -20.16 15.12
C THR A 314 9.03 -19.77 13.67
N PHE A 315 7.96 -20.32 13.09
CA PHE A 315 7.44 -19.93 11.77
C PHE A 315 7.22 -18.41 11.65
N TYR A 316 7.09 -17.74 12.78
CA TYR A 316 6.73 -16.35 12.92
C TYR A 316 7.83 -15.34 12.54
N THR A 317 9.03 -15.45 13.12
CA THR A 317 10.16 -14.54 12.86
C THR A 317 10.66 -14.59 11.42
N LYS A 318 10.35 -15.67 10.69
CA LYS A 318 10.88 -15.96 9.35
C LYS A 318 9.88 -15.65 8.22
N ASN A 319 8.63 -15.32 8.55
CA ASN A 319 7.65 -14.83 7.57
C ASN A 319 8.00 -13.43 7.04
N ILE A 320 8.86 -12.67 7.71
CA ILE A 320 9.24 -11.32 7.26
C ILE A 320 9.92 -11.37 5.88
N LEU A 321 10.85 -12.31 5.66
CA LEU A 321 11.47 -12.52 4.35
C LEU A 321 10.46 -12.91 3.26
N LEU A 322 9.44 -13.70 3.61
CA LEU A 322 8.34 -14.01 2.69
C LEU A 322 7.53 -12.75 2.35
N ASN A 323 7.24 -11.91 3.36
CA ASN A 323 6.51 -10.66 3.17
C ASN A 323 7.28 -9.66 2.30
N GLU A 324 8.58 -9.49 2.53
CA GLU A 324 9.45 -8.65 1.69
C GLU A 324 9.51 -9.18 0.25
N GLY A 325 9.58 -10.51 0.09
CA GLY A 325 9.54 -11.14 -1.22
C GLY A 325 8.23 -10.87 -1.97
N ILE A 326 7.09 -10.98 -1.28
CA ILE A 326 5.77 -10.62 -1.81
C ILE A 326 5.74 -9.13 -2.17
N GLY A 327 6.27 -8.25 -1.31
CA GLY A 327 6.38 -6.82 -1.56
C GLY A 327 7.14 -6.49 -2.85
N ALA A 328 8.29 -7.12 -3.07
CA ALA A 328 9.05 -6.97 -4.31
C ALA A 328 8.25 -7.43 -5.54
N PHE A 329 7.55 -8.57 -5.46
CA PHE A 329 6.71 -9.05 -6.56
C PHE A 329 5.48 -8.17 -6.83
N LEU A 330 4.95 -7.45 -5.84
CA LEU A 330 3.87 -6.49 -6.08
C LEU A 330 4.32 -5.35 -7.01
N LEU A 331 5.56 -4.85 -6.87
CA LEU A 331 6.12 -3.87 -7.81
C LEU A 331 6.29 -4.48 -9.21
N VAL A 332 6.80 -5.71 -9.29
CA VAL A 332 6.94 -6.44 -10.57
C VAL A 332 5.60 -6.57 -11.28
N PHE A 333 4.55 -6.99 -10.56
CA PHE A 333 3.21 -7.09 -11.14
C PHE A 333 2.65 -5.73 -11.55
N LYS A 334 2.94 -4.66 -10.80
CA LYS A 334 2.56 -3.29 -11.18
C LYS A 334 3.16 -2.90 -12.54
N ALA A 335 4.46 -3.16 -12.72
CA ALA A 335 5.18 -2.80 -13.93
C ALA A 335 4.81 -3.63 -15.16
N LEU A 336 4.53 -4.93 -14.99
CA LEU A 336 4.20 -5.85 -16.10
C LEU A 336 2.73 -5.76 -16.51
N TYR A 337 1.83 -5.90 -15.55
CA TYR A 337 0.43 -6.22 -15.82
C TYR A 337 -0.49 -5.03 -15.55
N PHE A 338 -0.24 -4.32 -14.45
CA PHE A 338 -1.12 -3.28 -13.95
C PHE A 338 -0.66 -1.89 -14.40
N GLY A 339 -0.74 -1.62 -15.70
CA GLY A 339 -0.59 -0.27 -16.22
C GLY A 339 0.83 0.24 -16.45
N GLY A 340 1.83 -0.46 -15.92
CA GLY A 340 3.21 -0.03 -16.04
C GLY A 340 3.61 1.02 -15.01
N ILE A 341 4.78 1.63 -15.22
CA ILE A 341 5.35 2.65 -14.36
C ILE A 341 5.90 3.79 -15.23
N TYR A 342 6.12 4.96 -14.61
CA TYR A 342 6.64 6.13 -15.33
C TYR A 342 8.10 5.90 -15.73
N ASP A 343 8.39 6.02 -17.03
CA ASP A 343 9.73 5.99 -17.58
C ASP A 343 10.12 7.37 -18.10
N THR A 344 11.16 7.97 -17.52
CA THR A 344 11.72 9.23 -18.03
C THR A 344 12.46 9.04 -19.37
N TRP A 345 12.88 7.81 -19.68
CA TRP A 345 13.63 7.43 -20.88
C TRP A 345 12.77 6.94 -22.03
N ALA A 346 11.44 7.03 -21.91
CA ALA A 346 10.54 6.63 -22.99
C ALA A 346 10.84 7.40 -24.30
N PRO A 347 10.82 6.72 -25.47
CA PRO A 347 11.10 7.37 -26.74
C PRO A 347 10.10 8.51 -27.04
N GLY A 348 10.61 9.73 -27.19
CA GLY A 348 9.78 10.92 -27.45
C GLY A 348 9.42 11.75 -26.20
N GLY A 349 9.93 11.38 -25.03
CA GLY A 349 9.68 12.05 -23.76
C GLY A 349 9.11 11.10 -22.71
N GLY A 350 9.26 11.45 -21.43
CA GLY A 350 8.85 10.57 -20.34
C GLY A 350 7.35 10.26 -20.35
N ASP A 351 7.00 8.98 -20.17
CA ASP A 351 5.62 8.50 -20.20
C ASP A 351 5.47 7.23 -19.34
N VAL A 352 4.23 6.89 -18.98
CA VAL A 352 3.91 5.63 -18.30
C VAL A 352 3.87 4.51 -19.31
N ARG A 353 4.72 3.49 -19.13
CA ARG A 353 4.74 2.31 -19.98
C ARG A 353 4.82 1.02 -19.19
N LYS A 354 4.25 -0.05 -19.78
CA LYS A 354 4.43 -1.41 -19.29
C LYS A 354 5.84 -1.89 -19.63
N ILE A 355 6.44 -2.65 -18.73
CA ILE A 355 7.73 -3.29 -18.94
C ILE A 355 7.45 -4.70 -19.43
N THR A 356 7.86 -5.03 -20.66
CA THR A 356 7.56 -6.32 -21.30
C THR A 356 8.79 -7.22 -21.44
N ASN A 357 9.97 -6.63 -21.55
CA ASN A 357 11.22 -7.35 -21.77
C ASN A 357 12.15 -7.17 -20.56
N LEU A 358 11.89 -7.93 -19.50
CA LEU A 358 12.67 -7.84 -18.27
C LEU A 358 14.11 -8.34 -18.46
N THR A 359 15.06 -7.64 -17.83
CA THR A 359 16.42 -8.15 -17.71
C THR A 359 16.49 -9.20 -16.62
N LEU A 360 16.45 -10.46 -17.04
CA LEU A 360 16.62 -11.61 -16.15
C LEU A 360 18.04 -12.17 -16.17
N SER A 361 18.94 -11.61 -16.99
CA SER A 361 20.32 -12.07 -17.06
C SER A 361 21.05 -11.79 -15.75
N PRO A 362 21.55 -12.82 -15.04
CA PRO A 362 22.24 -12.62 -13.77
C PRO A 362 23.55 -11.84 -13.96
N SER A 363 24.20 -11.94 -15.13
CA SER A 363 25.44 -11.20 -15.40
C SER A 363 25.24 -9.68 -15.39
N VAL A 364 24.06 -9.21 -15.79
CA VAL A 364 23.72 -7.77 -15.79
C VAL A 364 23.29 -7.36 -14.38
N ILE A 365 22.30 -8.06 -13.80
CA ILE A 365 21.74 -7.71 -12.49
C ILE A 365 22.79 -7.77 -11.37
N PHE A 366 23.54 -8.86 -11.27
CA PHE A 366 24.62 -8.97 -10.27
C PHE A 366 25.88 -8.19 -10.71
N GLY A 367 25.98 -7.83 -11.99
CA GLY A 367 27.03 -6.95 -12.51
C GLY A 367 27.00 -5.58 -11.83
N TYR A 368 25.82 -4.99 -11.65
CA TYR A 368 25.67 -3.71 -10.92
C TYR A 368 26.24 -3.77 -9.50
N LEU A 369 26.10 -4.90 -8.79
CA LEU A 369 26.61 -5.06 -7.43
C LEU A 369 28.14 -5.02 -7.35
N LEU A 370 28.83 -5.31 -8.45
CA LEU A 370 30.29 -5.36 -8.55
C LEU A 370 30.90 -4.11 -9.18
N LYS A 371 30.09 -3.15 -9.65
CA LYS A 371 30.58 -1.89 -10.20
C LYS A 371 31.24 -1.04 -9.12
N SER A 372 32.22 -0.23 -9.53
CA SER A 372 32.88 0.74 -8.67
C SER A 372 31.89 1.82 -8.20
N PRO A 373 31.95 2.27 -6.93
CA PRO A 373 31.09 3.36 -6.43
C PRO A 373 31.61 4.76 -6.82
N PHE A 374 32.73 4.86 -7.54
CA PHE A 374 33.31 6.13 -7.96
C PHE A 374 32.67 6.69 -9.25
N GLY A 375 33.06 7.92 -9.62
CA GLY A 375 32.60 8.60 -10.83
C GLY A 375 32.79 7.75 -12.10
N GLY A 376 31.90 7.94 -13.07
CA GLY A 376 31.79 7.12 -14.28
C GLY A 376 31.08 5.77 -14.11
N GLU A 377 31.16 5.14 -12.93
CA GLU A 377 30.65 3.78 -12.71
C GLU A 377 29.40 3.72 -11.82
N GLY A 378 29.44 4.36 -10.64
CA GLY A 378 28.26 4.62 -9.81
C GLY A 378 27.54 3.41 -9.20
N TRP A 379 28.22 2.29 -8.92
CA TRP A 379 27.66 1.07 -8.30
C TRP A 379 26.21 0.75 -8.77
N ILE A 380 25.27 0.45 -7.87
CA ILE A 380 23.85 0.25 -8.19
C ILE A 380 23.08 1.55 -8.48
N VAL A 381 23.61 2.71 -8.09
CA VAL A 381 23.00 4.03 -8.37
C VAL A 381 22.99 4.31 -9.87
N SER A 382 23.87 3.65 -10.63
CA SER A 382 24.01 3.77 -12.08
C SER A 382 22.92 3.05 -12.90
N VAL A 383 21.96 2.37 -12.28
CA VAL A 383 20.84 1.75 -13.01
C VAL A 383 20.07 2.79 -13.80
N ASP A 384 20.01 2.62 -15.12
CA ASP A 384 19.55 3.66 -16.04
C ASP A 384 18.28 3.30 -16.82
N ASP A 385 17.81 2.05 -16.77
CA ASP A 385 16.53 1.65 -17.36
C ASP A 385 15.60 0.90 -16.38
N LEU A 386 14.34 0.76 -16.78
CA LEU A 386 13.31 0.13 -15.96
C LEU A 386 13.30 -1.40 -16.07
N GLU A 387 13.80 -1.93 -17.18
CA GLU A 387 13.95 -3.37 -17.42
C GLU A 387 14.87 -4.01 -16.38
N ASP A 388 15.95 -3.33 -16.04
CA ASP A 388 16.94 -3.74 -15.04
C ASP A 388 16.43 -3.53 -13.62
N ILE A 389 15.73 -2.41 -13.35
CA ILE A 389 15.08 -2.19 -12.05
C ILE A 389 14.09 -3.32 -11.76
N ILE A 390 13.14 -3.57 -12.67
CA ILE A 390 12.10 -4.58 -12.43
C ILE A 390 12.69 -5.99 -12.46
N GLY A 391 13.65 -6.26 -13.34
CA GLY A 391 14.41 -7.52 -13.37
C GLY A 391 15.12 -7.79 -12.04
N GLY A 392 15.77 -6.78 -11.45
CA GLY A 392 16.38 -6.86 -10.13
C GLY A 392 15.38 -7.20 -9.02
N HIS A 393 14.16 -6.64 -9.08
CA HIS A 393 13.11 -6.96 -8.11
C HIS A 393 12.54 -8.37 -8.27
N VAL A 394 12.57 -8.96 -9.46
CA VAL A 394 12.26 -10.41 -9.66
C VAL A 394 13.29 -11.27 -8.93
N TRP A 395 14.58 -10.96 -9.09
CA TRP A 395 15.66 -11.67 -8.39
C TRP A 395 15.54 -11.49 -6.87
N LEU A 396 15.37 -10.25 -6.39
CA LEU A 396 15.20 -9.96 -4.96
C LEU A 396 14.00 -10.69 -4.38
N GLY A 397 12.82 -10.60 -5.02
CA GLY A 397 11.61 -11.28 -4.57
C GLY A 397 11.80 -12.79 -4.46
N SER A 398 12.45 -13.39 -5.46
CA SER A 398 12.76 -14.83 -5.46
C SER A 398 13.74 -15.22 -4.35
N ILE A 399 14.81 -14.45 -4.17
CA ILE A 399 15.82 -14.68 -3.12
C ILE A 399 15.20 -14.54 -1.73
N CYS A 400 14.36 -13.53 -1.50
CA CYS A 400 13.66 -13.33 -0.24
C CYS A 400 12.69 -14.47 0.06
N ILE A 401 11.91 -14.94 -0.93
CA ILE A 401 10.99 -16.07 -0.72
C ILE A 401 11.77 -17.36 -0.42
N LEU A 402 12.75 -17.70 -1.25
CA LEU A 402 13.55 -18.91 -1.07
C LEU A 402 14.37 -18.86 0.22
N GLY A 403 14.94 -17.70 0.55
CA GLY A 403 15.64 -17.44 1.81
C GLY A 403 14.72 -17.56 3.02
N GLY A 404 13.50 -17.02 2.93
CA GLY A 404 12.48 -17.16 3.96
C GLY A 404 12.13 -18.63 4.21
N ILE A 405 11.88 -19.41 3.15
CA ILE A 405 11.62 -20.86 3.24
C ILE A 405 12.84 -21.60 3.83
N TRP A 406 14.04 -21.32 3.32
CA TRP A 406 15.28 -21.90 3.82
C TRP A 406 15.44 -21.66 5.31
N HIS A 407 15.30 -20.41 5.73
CA HIS A 407 15.38 -20.07 7.15
C HIS A 407 14.28 -20.81 7.90
N ILE A 408 13.03 -20.89 7.43
CA ILE A 408 11.94 -21.64 8.12
C ILE A 408 12.34 -23.10 8.39
N LEU A 409 13.00 -23.73 7.42
CA LEU A 409 13.31 -25.16 7.45
C LEU A 409 14.66 -25.51 8.10
N THR A 410 15.52 -24.54 8.35
CA THR A 410 16.89 -24.77 8.84
C THR A 410 17.14 -24.04 10.17
N LYS A 411 18.33 -24.29 10.75
CA LYS A 411 18.84 -23.66 11.97
C LYS A 411 20.25 -23.10 11.73
N PRO A 412 20.74 -22.13 12.54
CA PRO A 412 22.10 -21.59 12.40
C PRO A 412 23.19 -22.66 12.51
N PHE A 413 24.12 -22.67 11.56
CA PHE A 413 25.25 -23.60 11.55
C PHE A 413 26.27 -23.29 12.67
N ALA A 414 27.09 -24.29 13.01
CA ALA A 414 28.07 -24.18 14.10
C ALA A 414 29.06 -23.01 13.94
N TRP A 415 29.50 -22.72 12.70
CA TRP A 415 30.41 -21.61 12.45
C TRP A 415 29.73 -20.25 12.65
N ALA A 416 28.43 -20.14 12.39
CA ALA A 416 27.67 -18.91 12.63
C ALA A 416 27.46 -18.72 14.14
N ARG A 417 27.09 -19.79 14.86
CA ARG A 417 26.91 -19.78 16.32
C ARG A 417 28.14 -19.26 17.07
N ARG A 418 29.35 -19.64 16.64
CA ARG A 418 30.61 -19.19 17.29
C ARG A 418 31.11 -17.80 16.86
N ALA A 419 30.54 -17.20 15.81
CA ALA A 419 31.01 -15.93 15.25
C ALA A 419 30.20 -14.72 15.72
N LEU A 420 28.97 -14.92 16.18
CA LEU A 420 28.01 -13.87 16.49
C LEU A 420 27.69 -13.82 17.99
N VAL A 421 27.12 -12.69 18.42
CA VAL A 421 26.52 -12.53 19.75
C VAL A 421 25.02 -12.72 19.60
N TRP A 422 24.47 -13.65 20.37
CA TRP A 422 23.05 -14.02 20.31
C TRP A 422 22.33 -13.34 21.47
N SER A 423 21.91 -12.09 21.22
CA SER A 423 21.08 -11.32 22.15
C SER A 423 20.23 -10.29 21.39
N GLY A 424 19.14 -9.82 22.01
CA GLY A 424 18.24 -8.86 21.37
C GLY A 424 18.92 -7.53 21.06
N GLU A 425 19.84 -7.10 21.94
CA GLU A 425 20.64 -5.89 21.69
C GLU A 425 21.65 -6.08 20.55
N ALA A 426 22.22 -7.27 20.39
CA ALA A 426 23.10 -7.58 19.26
C ALA A 426 22.31 -7.55 17.95
N TYR A 427 21.10 -8.14 17.90
CA TYR A 427 20.27 -8.14 16.69
C TYR A 427 19.78 -6.75 16.32
N LEU A 428 19.39 -5.94 17.32
CA LEU A 428 19.12 -4.52 17.12
C LEU A 428 20.35 -3.83 16.50
N SER A 429 21.55 -4.09 17.04
CA SER A 429 22.78 -3.50 16.50
C SER A 429 23.05 -3.90 15.04
N TYR A 430 22.76 -5.14 14.65
CA TYR A 430 22.92 -5.62 13.27
C TYR A 430 21.95 -4.91 12.33
N SER A 431 20.71 -4.73 12.78
CA SER A 431 19.67 -4.03 12.03
C SER A 431 19.97 -2.54 11.89
N LEU A 432 20.49 -1.89 12.94
CA LEU A 432 20.95 -0.49 12.90
C LEU A 432 22.09 -0.30 11.90
N ALA A 433 23.02 -1.25 11.81
CA ALA A 433 24.09 -1.22 10.82
C ALA A 433 23.52 -1.27 9.39
N ALA A 434 22.60 -2.20 9.14
CA ALA A 434 21.96 -2.36 7.84
C ALA A 434 21.17 -1.09 7.44
N LEU A 435 20.33 -0.57 8.34
CA LEU A 435 19.55 0.66 8.12
C LEU A 435 20.43 1.89 7.91
N SER A 436 21.58 1.97 8.59
CA SER A 436 22.55 3.03 8.35
C SER A 436 23.07 3.01 6.91
N VAL A 437 23.49 1.84 6.43
CA VAL A 437 23.94 1.65 5.05
C VAL A 437 22.81 1.97 4.08
N PHE A 438 21.57 1.53 4.34
CA PHE A 438 20.41 1.87 3.52
C PHE A 438 20.18 3.39 3.44
N GLY A 439 20.34 4.12 4.55
CA GLY A 439 20.25 5.58 4.58
C GLY A 439 21.29 6.25 3.69
N PHE A 440 22.56 5.80 3.75
CA PHE A 440 23.61 6.33 2.88
C PHE A 440 23.39 5.99 1.40
N ILE A 441 22.94 4.77 1.10
CA ILE A 441 22.59 4.36 -0.26
C ILE A 441 21.43 5.22 -0.80
N ALA A 442 20.36 5.38 -0.03
CA ALA A 442 19.20 6.20 -0.40
C ALA A 442 19.60 7.67 -0.65
N CYS A 443 20.49 8.22 0.18
CA CYS A 443 21.05 9.56 -0.01
C CYS A 443 21.73 9.71 -1.39
N CYS A 444 22.60 8.76 -1.78
CA CYS A 444 23.25 8.78 -3.08
C CYS A 444 22.26 8.54 -4.23
N PHE A 445 21.31 7.62 -4.08
CA PHE A 445 20.30 7.32 -5.11
C PHE A 445 19.48 8.55 -5.48
N VAL A 446 18.89 9.23 -4.49
CA VAL A 446 18.05 10.41 -4.76
C VAL A 446 18.85 11.60 -5.30
N TRP A 447 20.14 11.68 -4.94
CA TRP A 447 21.01 12.76 -5.39
C TRP A 447 21.47 12.61 -6.85
N PHE A 448 21.75 11.38 -7.30
CA PHE A 448 22.37 11.14 -8.61
C PHE A 448 21.44 10.47 -9.63
N ASN A 449 20.60 9.51 -9.21
CA ASN A 449 19.80 8.74 -10.15
C ASN A 449 18.59 9.57 -10.63
N ASN A 450 18.36 9.59 -11.94
CA ASN A 450 17.20 10.23 -12.56
C ASN A 450 16.22 9.23 -13.21
N THR A 451 16.52 7.93 -13.20
CA THR A 451 15.60 6.88 -13.69
C THR A 451 14.54 6.52 -12.65
N ALA A 452 14.96 6.06 -11.47
CA ALA A 452 14.09 5.74 -10.34
C ALA A 452 13.57 6.99 -9.61
N TYR A 453 14.28 8.13 -9.75
CA TYR A 453 13.84 9.44 -9.29
C TYR A 453 13.73 10.41 -10.47
N PRO A 454 12.66 10.33 -11.29
CA PRO A 454 12.50 11.17 -12.46
C PRO A 454 12.56 12.67 -12.15
N SER A 455 13.36 13.40 -12.93
CA SER A 455 13.54 14.85 -12.72
C SER A 455 12.25 15.64 -12.97
N GLU A 456 11.26 15.07 -13.65
CA GLU A 456 9.92 15.63 -13.78
C GLU A 456 9.15 15.72 -12.45
N PHE A 457 9.42 14.83 -11.50
CA PHE A 457 8.76 14.83 -10.19
C PHE A 457 9.65 15.40 -9.08
N TYR A 458 10.96 15.16 -9.16
CA TYR A 458 11.91 15.50 -8.09
C TYR A 458 12.76 16.74 -8.39
N GLY A 459 12.60 17.35 -9.57
CA GLY A 459 13.49 18.39 -10.10
C GLY A 459 14.83 17.81 -10.58
N PRO A 460 15.71 18.63 -11.19
CA PRO A 460 16.99 18.17 -11.70
C PRO A 460 17.93 17.74 -10.58
N THR A 461 18.84 16.81 -10.88
CA THR A 461 20.00 16.57 -10.01
C THR A 461 20.97 17.76 -10.04
N GLY A 462 21.92 17.81 -9.10
CA GLY A 462 22.97 18.82 -9.11
C GLY A 462 23.79 18.80 -10.42
N PRO A 463 24.32 17.63 -10.84
CA PRO A 463 24.96 17.46 -12.14
C PRO A 463 24.08 17.88 -13.33
N GLU A 464 22.79 17.54 -13.29
CA GLU A 464 21.84 17.86 -14.36
C GLU A 464 21.60 19.36 -14.51
N ALA A 465 21.38 20.08 -13.41
CA ALA A 465 21.21 21.53 -13.42
C ALA A 465 22.47 22.27 -13.92
N SER A 466 23.66 21.78 -13.54
CA SER A 466 24.94 22.37 -13.97
C SER A 466 25.18 22.19 -15.48
N GLN A 467 24.92 20.99 -16.01
CA GLN A 467 25.02 20.72 -17.45
C GLN A 467 23.94 21.48 -18.23
N ALA A 468 22.74 21.63 -17.67
CA ALA A 468 21.66 22.41 -18.25
C ALA A 468 21.99 23.91 -18.37
N GLN A 469 22.73 24.47 -17.40
CA GLN A 469 23.25 25.83 -17.48
C GLN A 469 24.22 25.98 -18.64
N ALA A 470 25.22 25.10 -18.74
CA ALA A 470 26.22 25.14 -19.82
C ALA A 470 25.57 24.99 -21.20
N PHE A 471 24.62 24.08 -21.34
CA PHE A 471 23.83 23.91 -22.56
C PHE A 471 23.05 25.17 -22.93
N THR A 472 22.33 25.78 -21.98
CA THR A 472 21.52 26.98 -22.24
C THR A 472 22.35 28.14 -22.77
N PHE A 473 23.52 28.40 -22.18
CA PHE A 473 24.43 29.45 -22.67
C PHE A 473 25.09 29.09 -24.01
N LEU A 474 25.41 27.82 -24.25
CA LEU A 474 25.90 27.34 -25.54
C LEU A 474 24.89 27.63 -26.65
N VAL A 475 23.62 27.24 -26.46
CA VAL A 475 22.55 27.49 -27.43
C VAL A 475 22.36 28.99 -27.69
N ARG A 476 22.33 29.78 -26.62
CA ARG A 476 22.15 31.24 -26.71
C ARG A 476 23.27 31.86 -27.52
N ASP A 477 24.52 31.59 -27.19
CA ASP A 477 25.68 32.19 -27.87
C ASP A 477 25.85 31.68 -29.30
N GLN A 478 25.49 30.42 -29.57
CA GLN A 478 25.46 29.89 -30.93
C GLN A 478 24.43 30.61 -31.81
N ARG A 479 23.24 30.93 -31.27
CA ARG A 479 22.23 31.75 -31.97
C ARG A 479 22.68 33.19 -32.21
N LEU A 480 23.56 33.71 -31.35
CA LEU A 480 24.22 35.01 -31.55
C LEU A 480 25.39 34.95 -32.55
N GLY A 481 25.66 33.78 -33.15
CA GLY A 481 26.71 33.60 -34.16
C GLY A 481 28.07 33.17 -33.61
N ALA A 482 28.19 32.81 -32.33
CA ALA A 482 29.43 32.30 -31.78
C ALA A 482 29.74 30.87 -32.26
N ASN A 483 30.98 30.62 -32.72
CA ASN A 483 31.41 29.26 -33.06
C ASN A 483 31.83 28.49 -31.79
N VAL A 484 30.86 27.83 -31.17
CA VAL A 484 31.02 27.15 -29.87
C VAL A 484 32.10 26.06 -29.85
N GLY A 485 32.44 25.49 -31.01
CA GLY A 485 33.49 24.46 -31.14
C GLY A 485 34.93 25.01 -31.20
N SER A 486 35.12 26.31 -31.42
CA SER A 486 36.44 26.95 -31.49
C SER A 486 36.58 28.14 -30.55
N ALA A 487 35.57 28.42 -29.72
CA ALA A 487 35.59 29.52 -28.78
C ALA A 487 36.49 29.16 -27.58
N GLN A 488 37.64 29.81 -27.48
CA GLN A 488 38.58 29.64 -26.38
C GLN A 488 38.14 30.48 -25.17
N GLY A 489 38.14 29.86 -23.99
CA GLY A 489 37.91 30.53 -22.71
C GLY A 489 39.19 31.14 -22.12
N PRO A 490 39.08 31.91 -21.02
CA PRO A 490 40.21 32.65 -20.45
C PRO A 490 41.38 31.77 -19.95
N THR A 491 41.11 30.51 -19.61
CA THR A 491 42.12 29.56 -19.12
C THR A 491 42.88 28.85 -20.24
N GLY A 492 42.55 29.14 -21.50
CA GLY A 492 43.09 28.45 -22.67
C GLY A 492 42.31 27.19 -23.06
N LEU A 493 41.41 26.69 -22.21
CA LEU A 493 40.47 25.60 -22.53
C LEU A 493 39.30 26.12 -23.39
N GLY A 494 38.54 25.23 -24.02
CA GLY A 494 37.33 25.62 -24.75
C GLY A 494 36.25 26.15 -23.80
N LYS A 495 35.61 27.27 -24.17
CA LYS A 495 34.62 27.96 -23.35
C LYS A 495 33.34 27.13 -23.15
N TYR A 496 32.86 26.49 -24.22
CA TYR A 496 31.61 25.71 -24.21
C TYR A 496 31.85 24.21 -24.29
N LEU A 497 32.86 23.77 -25.05
CA LEU A 497 33.19 22.37 -25.26
C LEU A 497 34.68 22.13 -24.99
N MET A 498 34.99 21.01 -24.36
CA MET A 498 36.36 20.54 -24.12
C MET A 498 36.40 19.01 -24.17
N ARG A 499 37.55 18.41 -23.86
CA ARG A 499 37.69 16.95 -23.76
C ARG A 499 37.70 16.49 -22.30
N SER A 500 37.09 15.34 -22.04
CA SER A 500 37.27 14.58 -20.80
C SER A 500 38.72 14.05 -20.71
N PRO A 501 39.13 13.53 -19.54
CA PRO A 501 40.43 12.84 -19.41
C PRO A 501 40.63 11.65 -20.36
N THR A 502 39.54 11.02 -20.82
CA THR A 502 39.54 9.86 -21.74
C THR A 502 39.27 10.24 -23.20
N GLY A 503 39.01 11.52 -23.48
CA GLY A 503 38.97 12.08 -24.84
C GLY A 503 37.57 12.36 -25.40
N GLU A 504 36.49 12.02 -24.71
CA GLU A 504 35.11 12.37 -25.10
C GLU A 504 34.90 13.89 -25.11
N VAL A 505 34.05 14.38 -26.01
CA VAL A 505 33.64 15.78 -26.05
C VAL A 505 32.60 16.03 -24.96
N ILE A 506 32.88 17.00 -24.09
CA ILE A 506 32.08 17.35 -22.91
C ILE A 506 31.86 18.85 -22.82
N PHE A 507 30.95 19.31 -21.97
CA PHE A 507 30.81 20.74 -21.69
C PHE A 507 32.03 21.32 -20.97
N GLY A 508 32.37 22.56 -21.28
CA GLY A 508 33.46 23.33 -20.67
C GLY A 508 33.06 24.05 -19.38
N GLY A 509 34.04 24.64 -18.70
CA GLY A 509 33.83 25.32 -17.41
C GLY A 509 33.78 24.34 -16.23
N GLU A 510 33.27 24.79 -15.08
CA GLU A 510 33.28 23.98 -13.85
C GLU A 510 32.48 22.68 -13.95
N THR A 511 31.50 22.63 -14.86
CA THR A 511 30.68 21.45 -15.13
C THR A 511 31.45 20.31 -15.82
N MET A 512 32.74 20.51 -16.15
CA MET A 512 33.62 19.43 -16.61
C MET A 512 33.65 18.22 -15.66
N ARG A 513 33.37 18.45 -14.36
CA ARG A 513 33.27 17.39 -13.34
C ARG A 513 31.99 16.53 -13.43
N PHE A 514 31.00 16.97 -14.21
CA PHE A 514 29.68 16.33 -14.35
C PHE A 514 29.47 15.74 -15.75
N TRP A 515 30.56 15.39 -16.42
CA TRP A 515 30.52 14.84 -17.78
C TRP A 515 29.89 13.44 -17.89
N ASP A 516 29.83 12.72 -16.75
CA ASP A 516 29.17 11.41 -16.60
C ASP A 516 27.65 11.50 -16.65
N LEU A 517 27.06 12.70 -16.58
CA LEU A 517 25.61 12.86 -16.65
C LEU A 517 25.04 12.24 -17.93
N ARG A 518 24.03 11.40 -17.74
CA ARG A 518 23.10 10.93 -18.77
C ARG A 518 21.72 11.52 -18.45
N ALA A 519 21.07 12.14 -19.43
CA ALA A 519 19.71 12.63 -19.28
C ALA A 519 18.94 12.58 -20.60
N PRO A 520 17.62 12.26 -20.60
CA PRO A 520 16.84 12.05 -21.82
C PRO A 520 16.81 13.30 -22.72
N TRP A 521 16.91 14.49 -22.16
CA TRP A 521 16.96 15.75 -22.91
C TRP A 521 18.34 16.03 -23.55
N LEU A 522 19.42 15.40 -23.08
CA LEU A 522 20.78 15.62 -23.57
C LEU A 522 21.27 14.49 -24.49
N GLU A 523 20.86 13.24 -24.25
CA GLU A 523 21.33 12.07 -24.99
C GLU A 523 21.16 12.11 -26.52
N PRO A 524 20.10 12.71 -27.08
CA PRO A 524 19.99 12.86 -28.54
C PRO A 524 21.16 13.64 -29.18
N LEU A 525 21.87 14.47 -28.40
CA LEU A 525 23.00 15.27 -28.85
C LEU A 525 24.36 14.57 -28.65
N ARG A 526 24.37 13.37 -28.05
CA ARG A 526 25.56 12.56 -27.83
C ARG A 526 25.75 11.57 -28.98
N GLY A 527 26.99 11.45 -29.45
CA GLY A 527 27.46 10.42 -30.39
C GLY A 527 28.51 9.52 -29.74
N PRO A 528 29.17 8.65 -30.52
CA PRO A 528 30.16 7.69 -30.00
C PRO A 528 31.34 8.31 -29.24
N ASN A 529 31.67 9.58 -29.54
CA ASN A 529 32.80 10.30 -28.96
C ASN A 529 32.36 11.42 -27.98
N GLY A 530 31.18 11.31 -27.36
CA GLY A 530 30.61 12.36 -26.52
C GLY A 530 29.69 13.31 -27.30
N LEU A 531 29.63 14.59 -26.92
CA LEU A 531 28.75 15.57 -27.57
C LEU A 531 29.12 15.79 -29.05
N ASP A 532 28.15 15.64 -29.94
CA ASP A 532 28.36 15.77 -31.38
C ASP A 532 28.16 17.21 -31.85
N LEU A 533 29.22 17.83 -32.34
CA LEU A 533 29.21 19.21 -32.83
C LEU A 533 28.24 19.42 -34.00
N SER A 534 28.02 18.42 -34.84
CA SER A 534 27.08 18.51 -35.96
C SER A 534 25.63 18.58 -35.48
N ARG A 535 25.29 17.75 -34.48
CA ARG A 535 23.97 17.74 -33.82
C ARG A 535 23.72 19.01 -33.01
N LEU A 536 24.71 19.46 -32.25
CA LEU A 536 24.64 20.76 -31.53
C LEU A 536 24.36 21.93 -32.49
N LYS A 537 24.84 21.85 -33.74
CA LYS A 537 24.61 22.89 -34.75
C LYS A 537 23.22 22.86 -35.38
N LYS A 538 22.60 21.69 -35.52
CA LYS A 538 21.44 21.50 -36.40
C LYS A 538 20.21 20.87 -35.75
N ASP A 539 20.40 20.11 -34.68
CA ASP A 539 19.40 19.17 -34.19
C ASP A 539 18.86 19.53 -32.79
N ILE A 540 19.29 20.65 -32.22
CA ILE A 540 18.74 21.16 -30.94
C ILE A 540 17.26 21.48 -31.12
N GLN A 541 16.43 20.93 -30.24
CA GLN A 541 14.99 21.12 -30.26
C GLN A 541 14.53 22.16 -29.23
N PRO A 542 13.47 22.94 -29.50
CA PRO A 542 12.95 23.92 -28.54
C PRO A 542 12.54 23.32 -27.19
N TRP A 543 12.09 22.06 -27.15
CA TRP A 543 11.77 21.40 -25.90
C TRP A 543 13.03 21.13 -25.06
N GLN A 544 14.17 20.79 -25.67
CA GLN A 544 15.44 20.63 -24.95
C GLN A 544 15.90 21.95 -24.32
N GLU A 545 15.75 23.07 -25.04
CA GLU A 545 16.05 24.41 -24.54
C GLU A 545 15.15 24.80 -23.37
N ARG A 546 13.87 24.46 -23.44
CA ARG A 546 12.91 24.70 -22.33
C ARG A 546 13.27 23.87 -21.11
N ARG A 547 13.55 22.57 -21.29
CA ARG A 547 13.96 21.67 -20.21
C ARG A 547 15.28 22.12 -19.59
N SER A 548 16.26 22.53 -20.38
CA SER A 548 17.52 23.02 -19.83
C SER A 548 17.35 24.34 -19.07
N ALA A 549 16.52 25.26 -19.57
CA ALA A 549 16.20 26.51 -18.88
C ALA A 549 15.46 26.26 -17.55
N GLU A 550 14.51 25.33 -17.53
CA GLU A 550 13.78 24.94 -16.32
C GLU A 550 14.73 24.33 -15.28
N TYR A 551 15.67 23.47 -15.72
CA TYR A 551 16.58 22.76 -14.83
C TYR A 551 17.71 23.63 -14.30
N MET A 552 18.24 24.56 -15.09
CA MET A 552 19.23 25.51 -14.57
C MET A 552 18.62 26.49 -13.56
N THR A 553 17.32 26.80 -13.67
CA THR A 553 16.63 27.72 -12.75
C THR A 553 16.12 27.02 -11.49
N HIS A 554 15.87 25.71 -11.55
CA HIS A 554 15.49 24.86 -10.41
C HIS A 554 16.66 23.99 -9.93
N ALA A 555 17.88 24.53 -9.98
CA ALA A 555 19.04 23.86 -9.44
C ALA A 555 18.82 23.56 -7.95
N PRO A 556 19.29 22.42 -7.41
CA PRO A 556 19.02 21.98 -6.03
C PRO A 556 19.82 22.76 -4.96
N LEU A 557 19.73 24.09 -5.00
CA LEU A 557 20.35 25.03 -4.07
C LEU A 557 19.27 25.91 -3.42
N GLY A 558 19.38 26.08 -2.11
CA GLY A 558 18.54 26.99 -1.34
C GLY A 558 18.94 27.00 0.13
N SER A 559 18.36 27.92 0.89
CA SER A 559 18.60 28.06 2.32
C SER A 559 17.62 27.22 3.17
N LEU A 560 17.93 27.05 4.45
CA LEU A 560 17.07 26.32 5.41
C LEU A 560 15.67 26.95 5.55
N ASN A 561 15.55 28.28 5.43
CA ASN A 561 14.27 28.99 5.45
C ASN A 561 13.59 29.05 4.06
N SER A 562 13.99 28.16 3.14
CA SER A 562 13.41 27.96 1.81
C SER A 562 13.57 29.13 0.83
N VAL A 563 14.67 29.88 0.91
CA VAL A 563 15.03 30.86 -0.12
C VAL A 563 15.84 30.13 -1.19
N GLY A 564 15.27 30.03 -2.39
CA GLY A 564 15.87 29.32 -3.52
C GLY A 564 17.00 30.11 -4.17
N GLY A 565 18.03 29.42 -4.64
CA GLY A 565 19.19 30.02 -5.28
C GLY A 565 20.47 29.87 -4.46
N VAL A 566 21.49 30.65 -4.83
CA VAL A 566 22.78 30.65 -4.14
C VAL A 566 22.69 31.31 -2.77
N ALA A 567 23.70 31.11 -1.91
CA ALA A 567 23.69 31.65 -0.54
C ALA A 567 23.59 33.19 -0.46
N THR A 568 23.98 33.90 -1.53
CA THR A 568 23.91 35.37 -1.63
C THR A 568 22.65 35.86 -2.37
N GLU A 569 21.66 34.99 -2.59
CA GLU A 569 20.41 35.36 -3.26
C GLU A 569 19.50 36.17 -2.32
N ILE A 570 18.77 37.13 -2.86
CA ILE A 570 17.76 37.87 -2.10
C ILE A 570 16.51 37.02 -1.87
N ASN A 571 15.72 37.37 -0.85
CA ASN A 571 14.46 36.67 -0.54
C ASN A 571 13.39 36.91 -1.62
N ALA A 572 13.44 36.15 -2.71
CA ALA A 572 12.53 36.30 -3.84
C ALA A 572 11.77 35.01 -4.20
N VAL A 573 12.46 33.86 -4.19
CA VAL A 573 11.89 32.58 -4.62
C VAL A 573 11.80 31.62 -3.43
N ASN A 574 10.60 31.11 -3.16
CA ASN A 574 10.40 30.08 -2.15
C ASN A 574 10.62 28.69 -2.77
N TYR A 575 11.83 28.15 -2.66
CA TYR A 575 12.19 26.88 -3.29
C TYR A 575 13.38 26.21 -2.60
N VAL A 576 13.23 24.90 -2.37
CA VAL A 576 14.34 23.97 -2.08
C VAL A 576 13.98 22.65 -2.76
N SER A 577 14.93 22.08 -3.50
CA SER A 577 14.69 20.83 -4.22
C SER A 577 14.30 19.68 -3.27
N PRO A 578 13.30 18.85 -3.62
CA PRO A 578 13.02 17.61 -2.91
C PRO A 578 14.25 16.71 -2.77
N ARG A 579 15.17 16.73 -3.74
CA ARG A 579 16.43 15.96 -3.67
C ARG A 579 17.31 16.42 -2.51
N SER A 580 17.41 17.72 -2.26
CA SER A 580 18.18 18.28 -1.14
C SER A 580 17.57 17.87 0.20
N TRP A 581 16.24 17.95 0.34
CA TRP A 581 15.52 17.50 1.55
C TRP A 581 15.71 16.00 1.81
N LEU A 582 15.52 15.17 0.78
CA LEU A 582 15.63 13.72 0.92
C LEU A 582 17.07 13.29 1.17
N ALA A 583 18.05 13.82 0.43
CA ALA A 583 19.45 13.44 0.62
C ALA A 583 19.96 13.83 2.02
N THR A 584 19.71 15.06 2.45
CA THR A 584 20.17 15.54 3.77
C THR A 584 19.51 14.78 4.93
N SER A 585 18.20 14.55 4.87
CA SER A 585 17.49 13.77 5.89
C SER A 585 18.00 12.33 5.99
N HIS A 586 18.14 11.63 4.87
CA HIS A 586 18.61 10.24 4.86
C HIS A 586 20.07 10.12 5.29
N PHE A 587 20.93 11.10 4.96
CA PHE A 587 22.30 11.14 5.45
C PHE A 587 22.36 11.27 6.98
N VAL A 588 21.61 12.22 7.55
CA VAL A 588 21.58 12.43 9.01
C VAL A 588 21.02 11.20 9.74
N LEU A 589 19.94 10.61 9.22
CA LEU A 589 19.39 9.36 9.76
C LEU A 589 20.40 8.22 9.67
N GLY A 590 21.02 8.03 8.50
CA GLY A 590 22.06 7.01 8.29
C GLY A 590 23.24 7.15 9.25
N PHE A 591 23.68 8.38 9.49
CA PHE A 591 24.75 8.67 10.45
C PHE A 591 24.36 8.33 11.89
N PHE A 592 23.20 8.78 12.38
CA PHE A 592 22.79 8.48 13.76
C PHE A 592 22.49 7.00 13.97
N LEU A 593 21.97 6.30 12.95
CA LEU A 593 21.81 4.84 12.98
C LEU A 593 23.17 4.12 13.06
N PHE A 594 24.21 4.64 12.39
CA PHE A 594 25.58 4.11 12.52
C PHE A 594 26.11 4.29 13.95
N VAL A 595 25.92 5.47 14.53
CA VAL A 595 26.33 5.72 15.93
C VAL A 595 25.57 4.79 16.88
N GLY A 596 24.27 4.60 16.66
CA GLY A 596 23.45 3.64 17.39
C GLY A 596 23.97 2.21 17.25
N HIS A 597 24.38 1.80 16.05
CA HIS A 597 25.02 0.51 15.81
C HIS A 597 26.29 0.35 16.66
N LEU A 598 27.23 1.32 16.61
CA LEU A 598 28.48 1.24 17.38
C LEU A 598 28.21 1.13 18.89
N TRP A 599 27.27 1.93 19.39
CA TRP A 599 26.85 1.90 20.78
C TRP A 599 26.30 0.53 21.19
N HIS A 600 25.27 0.05 20.49
CA HIS A 600 24.60 -1.20 20.86
C HIS A 600 25.44 -2.45 20.59
N ALA A 601 26.25 -2.46 19.52
CA ALA A 601 27.15 -3.59 19.24
C ALA A 601 28.24 -3.70 20.32
N GLY A 602 28.84 -2.56 20.71
CA GLY A 602 29.83 -2.51 21.78
C GLY A 602 29.24 -2.94 23.12
N ARG A 603 28.07 -2.40 23.48
CA ARG A 603 27.37 -2.74 24.72
C ARG A 603 26.91 -4.20 24.75
N ALA A 604 26.34 -4.73 23.67
CA ALA A 604 25.91 -6.13 23.58
C ALA A 604 27.10 -7.09 23.78
N ARG A 605 28.27 -6.77 23.20
CA ARG A 605 29.48 -7.56 23.40
C ARG A 605 29.98 -7.50 24.84
N ALA A 606 30.02 -6.31 25.45
CA ALA A 606 30.42 -6.14 26.85
C ALA A 606 29.45 -6.86 27.80
N ALA A 607 28.15 -6.82 27.53
CA ALA A 607 27.11 -7.48 28.32
C ALA A 607 27.19 -9.00 28.20
N ALA A 608 27.38 -9.53 26.99
CA ALA A 608 27.60 -10.96 26.78
C ALA A 608 28.85 -11.49 27.48
N ALA A 609 29.88 -10.65 27.64
CA ALA A 609 31.10 -10.97 28.37
C ALA A 609 31.02 -10.66 29.88
N GLY A 610 29.96 -9.99 30.36
CA GLY A 610 29.67 -9.76 31.77
C GLY A 610 30.39 -8.59 32.44
N PHE A 611 30.86 -7.60 31.70
CA PHE A 611 31.59 -6.43 32.25
C PHE A 611 31.01 -5.07 31.83
N GLU A 612 29.80 -5.03 31.28
CA GLU A 612 29.15 -3.80 30.83
C GLU A 612 28.86 -2.79 31.95
N LYS A 613 28.83 -3.26 33.20
CA LYS A 613 28.56 -2.43 34.40
C LYS A 613 29.81 -1.79 35.00
N GLY A 614 31.00 -2.15 34.53
CA GLY A 614 32.27 -1.68 35.05
C GLY A 614 33.28 -2.81 35.26
N ILE A 615 34.48 -2.43 35.70
CA ILE A 615 35.58 -3.36 35.99
C ILE A 615 35.37 -3.94 37.40
N ASP A 616 35.49 -5.26 37.54
CA ASP A 616 35.50 -5.90 38.85
C ASP A 616 36.74 -5.47 39.63
N ARG A 617 36.52 -4.89 40.81
CA ARG A 617 37.59 -4.35 41.65
C ARG A 617 38.53 -5.43 42.16
N ASP A 618 38.03 -6.65 42.33
CA ASP A 618 38.82 -7.77 42.85
C ASP A 618 39.55 -8.52 41.72
N PHE A 619 39.13 -8.34 40.46
CA PHE A 619 39.64 -9.06 39.29
C PHE A 619 39.88 -8.13 38.08
N GLU A 620 40.69 -7.08 38.26
CA GLU A 620 41.08 -6.19 37.15
C GLU A 620 42.03 -6.88 36.16
N PRO A 621 41.61 -7.14 34.89
CA PRO A 621 42.40 -7.95 33.96
C PRO A 621 43.79 -7.37 33.65
N VAL A 622 43.91 -6.03 33.64
CA VAL A 622 45.16 -5.33 33.35
C VAL A 622 46.24 -5.65 34.39
N LEU A 623 45.87 -5.85 35.66
CA LEU A 623 46.82 -6.22 36.73
C LEU A 623 47.37 -7.63 36.59
N SER A 624 46.70 -8.50 35.83
CA SER A 624 47.17 -9.87 35.54
C SER A 624 48.08 -9.94 34.30
N MET A 625 48.17 -8.86 33.51
CA MET A 625 49.01 -8.80 32.32
C MET A 625 50.46 -8.52 32.68
N THR A 626 51.40 -9.03 31.88
CA THR A 626 52.82 -8.67 32.01
C THR A 626 53.00 -7.18 31.74
N PRO A 627 53.75 -6.44 32.58
CA PRO A 627 54.05 -5.04 32.30
C PRO A 627 54.82 -4.92 30.98
N LEU A 628 54.58 -3.83 30.26
CA LEU A 628 55.15 -3.60 28.94
C LEU A 628 56.58 -3.01 28.98
N ASN A 629 57.11 -2.71 30.18
CA ASN A 629 58.42 -2.09 30.41
C ASN A 629 59.42 -3.05 31.06
#